data_AF-A0A950QSV6-F1
#
_entry.id   AF-A0A950QSV6-F1
#
_cell.length_a   1.000
_cell.length_b   1.000
_cell.length_c   1.000
_cell.angle_alpha   90.00
_cell.angle_beta   90.00
_cell.angle_gamma   90.00
#
_symmetry.space_group_name_H-M   'P 1'
#
loop_
_entity.id
_entity.type
_entity.pdbx_description
1 polymer ?
#
loop_
_entity_poly.entity_id
_entity_poly.type
_entity_poly.pdbx_seq_one_letter_code
_entity_poly.pdbx_strand_id
1 'polypeptide(L)'
;MLLLATGCTQKLPNYPPAYREYAYVTNGKSNSVSVLDMRNYSSIATIPVGANPTGVAANSQKNEVYVVNTGSNSLSVIDAEQNKVVDTIGVERAPYFVDISSDGRRAYVADSGSNSVSIIDLQSRRVLRNVQVGKSPGVARVSQNGNVVVAAERVGNSISVIDAQSMEVRSTLSVCEQPTDVEILADSSKAFITCSGSSQVAVVGLSSAQPSTGTKALSHVERRSEGGKHARPSRDFGPDRLLALLDVGATPVHLALKPDGGEIFVSNFGADTISEILTSTNEVSGSYVIGAGPVRGIVSADNSTLYVSNFNSDTIGVYSIDDGKLVGTVHVGSRPDALALSPNQNFLFVADTAAGDVSVVRTAARQGAVLLTIVPVGQQPNAIAVKAFILRKPPQ
;
A
#
# COMPACT_ATOMS: atom_id res chain seq x y z
N MET A 1 -4.57 46.92 35.43
CA MET A 1 -4.49 45.44 35.40
C MET A 1 -4.18 45.05 33.97
N LEU A 2 -2.91 44.79 33.67
CA LEU A 2 -2.43 44.51 32.32
C LEU A 2 -2.66 43.01 32.03
N LEU A 3 -3.57 42.66 31.11
CA LEU A 3 -3.70 41.29 30.62
C LEU A 3 -2.56 41.01 29.64
N LEU A 4 -1.59 40.20 30.06
CA LEU A 4 -0.59 39.60 29.20
C LEU A 4 -1.25 38.48 28.39
N ALA A 5 -1.33 38.66 27.07
CA ALA A 5 -1.68 37.60 26.14
C ALA A 5 -0.55 36.56 26.12
N THR A 6 -0.77 35.41 26.75
CA THR A 6 0.11 34.25 26.62
C THR A 6 -0.13 33.60 25.27
N GLY A 7 0.68 34.00 24.28
CA GLY A 7 0.75 33.31 23.00
C GLY A 7 1.25 31.87 23.22
N CYS A 8 0.38 30.88 23.03
CA CYS A 8 0.79 29.49 22.89
C CYS A 8 1.59 29.35 21.59
N THR A 9 2.91 29.49 21.68
CA THR A 9 3.81 28.93 20.67
C THR A 9 3.77 27.42 20.85
N GLN A 10 3.04 26.71 19.99
CA GLN A 10 3.22 25.27 19.87
C GLN A 10 4.68 25.02 19.49
N LYS A 11 5.50 24.61 20.47
CA LYS A 11 6.82 24.07 20.20
C LYS A 11 6.62 22.90 19.26
N LEU A 12 7.08 23.04 18.01
CA LEU A 12 7.26 21.91 17.12
C LEU A 12 8.05 20.83 17.89
N PRO A 13 7.76 19.54 17.67
CA PRO A 13 8.56 18.48 18.28
C PRO A 13 10.04 18.76 18.05
N ASN A 14 10.86 18.62 19.11
CA ASN A 14 12.30 18.79 19.00
C ASN A 14 12.88 17.62 18.19
N TYR A 15 12.79 17.72 16.87
CA TYR A 15 13.43 16.77 15.97
C TYR A 15 14.95 16.99 16.03
N PRO A 16 15.75 15.92 16.08
CA PRO A 16 17.19 16.05 15.90
C PRO A 16 17.50 16.82 14.60
N PRO A 17 18.50 17.73 14.57
CA PRO A 17 18.79 18.52 13.36
C PRO A 17 19.07 17.68 12.10
N ALA A 18 19.51 16.43 12.26
CA ALA A 18 19.77 15.48 11.19
C ALA A 18 18.55 14.64 10.76
N TYR A 19 17.46 14.66 11.53
CA TYR A 19 16.25 13.90 11.21
C TYR A 19 15.50 14.56 10.04
N ARG A 20 14.92 13.74 9.17
CA ARG A 20 14.11 14.14 8.01
C ARG A 20 12.87 13.27 7.93
N GLU A 21 11.75 13.88 7.58
CA GLU A 21 10.49 13.21 7.22
C GLU A 21 10.01 13.80 5.91
N TYR A 22 10.10 13.02 4.84
CA TYR A 22 9.75 13.46 3.50
C TYR A 22 8.59 12.66 2.93
N ALA A 23 7.68 13.35 2.26
CA ALA A 23 6.70 12.74 1.37
C ALA A 23 7.17 12.90 -0.08
N TYR A 24 7.16 11.80 -0.83
CA TYR A 24 7.50 11.75 -2.25
C TYR A 24 6.22 11.53 -3.03
N VAL A 25 5.86 12.51 -3.86
CA VAL A 25 4.59 12.53 -4.61
C VAL A 25 4.88 12.45 -6.10
N THR A 26 4.39 11.41 -6.76
CA THR A 26 4.56 11.22 -8.21
C THR A 26 3.58 12.07 -8.99
N ASN A 27 4.10 12.88 -9.91
CA ASN A 27 3.31 13.78 -10.77
C ASN A 27 3.26 13.21 -12.19
N GLY A 28 2.23 12.43 -12.50
CA GLY A 28 2.13 11.63 -13.73
C GLY A 28 2.30 12.46 -15.00
N LYS A 29 1.65 13.62 -15.09
CA LYS A 29 1.73 14.50 -16.28
C LYS A 29 2.96 15.40 -16.32
N SER A 30 3.70 15.50 -15.21
CA SER A 30 4.91 16.32 -15.12
C SER A 30 6.22 15.52 -15.24
N ASN A 31 6.16 14.19 -15.31
CA ASN A 31 7.35 13.32 -15.34
C ASN A 31 8.33 13.62 -14.19
N SER A 32 7.77 13.90 -13.01
CA SER A 32 8.54 14.35 -11.84
C SER A 32 7.99 13.78 -10.54
N VAL A 33 8.81 13.88 -9.49
CA VAL A 33 8.42 13.60 -8.11
C VAL A 33 8.63 14.86 -7.29
N SER A 34 7.59 15.32 -6.61
CA SER A 34 7.70 16.41 -5.63
C SER A 34 8.09 15.84 -4.27
N VAL A 35 9.04 16.49 -3.60
CA VAL A 35 9.48 16.12 -2.26
C VAL A 35 8.99 17.19 -1.30
N LEU A 36 8.16 16.79 -0.34
CA LEU A 36 7.63 17.68 0.69
C LEU A 36 8.28 17.37 2.04
N ASP A 37 8.77 18.39 2.74
CA ASP A 37 9.18 18.26 4.13
C ASP A 37 7.95 18.29 5.03
N MET A 38 7.66 17.15 5.65
CA MET A 38 6.44 16.94 6.42
C MET A 38 6.45 17.68 7.77
N ARG A 39 7.61 18.21 8.20
CA ARG A 39 7.76 18.91 9.49
C ARG A 39 7.35 20.38 9.40
N ASN A 40 7.42 20.97 8.20
CA ASN A 40 7.07 22.37 7.96
C ASN A 40 6.09 22.55 6.78
N TYR A 41 5.64 21.46 6.17
CA TYR A 41 4.63 21.43 5.10
C TYR A 41 5.07 22.24 3.86
N SER A 42 6.33 22.09 3.45
CA SER A 42 6.88 22.80 2.30
C SER A 42 7.43 21.86 1.24
N SER A 43 7.25 22.22 -0.03
CA SER A 43 7.93 21.56 -1.14
C SER A 43 9.40 21.98 -1.15
N ILE A 44 10.32 21.01 -1.10
CA ILE A 44 11.76 21.25 -1.00
C ILE A 44 12.53 20.82 -2.24
N ALA A 45 11.94 19.99 -3.10
CA ALA A 45 12.54 19.57 -4.35
C ALA A 45 11.48 19.09 -5.35
N THR A 46 11.81 19.22 -6.63
CA THR A 46 11.11 18.54 -7.73
C THR A 46 12.15 17.75 -8.50
N ILE A 47 12.04 16.43 -8.45
CA ILE A 47 13.01 15.49 -9.02
C ILE A 47 12.49 15.02 -10.38
N PRO A 48 13.20 15.29 -11.49
CA PRO A 48 12.82 14.71 -12.78
C PRO A 48 13.03 13.18 -12.74
N VAL A 49 12.04 12.44 -13.24
CA VAL A 49 12.08 10.97 -13.35
C VAL A 49 11.72 10.55 -14.79
N GLY A 50 11.38 9.28 -15.00
CA GLY A 50 10.91 8.79 -16.29
C GLY A 50 9.52 9.29 -16.66
N ALA A 51 9.03 8.82 -17.81
CA ALA A 51 7.76 9.27 -18.35
C ALA A 51 6.57 8.62 -17.62
N ASN A 52 5.54 9.43 -17.32
CA ASN A 52 4.30 9.02 -16.67
C ASN A 52 4.51 8.18 -15.40
N PRO A 53 5.04 8.77 -14.31
CA PRO A 53 5.20 8.06 -13.05
C PRO A 53 3.82 7.76 -12.40
N THR A 54 3.58 6.51 -11.99
CA THR A 54 2.27 6.05 -11.45
C THR A 54 2.33 5.38 -10.09
N GLY A 55 3.51 4.96 -9.65
CA GLY A 55 3.69 4.24 -8.40
C GLY A 55 4.97 4.66 -7.70
N VAL A 56 4.94 4.71 -6.37
CA VAL A 56 6.10 5.05 -5.55
C VAL A 56 6.11 4.20 -4.29
N ALA A 57 7.29 3.68 -3.93
CA ALA A 57 7.51 2.95 -2.69
C ALA A 57 8.81 3.39 -2.02
N ALA A 58 8.77 3.57 -0.70
CA ALA A 58 9.95 3.87 0.11
C ALA A 58 10.52 2.59 0.71
N ASN A 59 11.84 2.41 0.63
CA ASN A 59 12.50 1.27 1.26
C ASN A 59 12.59 1.49 2.78
N SER A 60 12.13 0.55 3.60
CA SER A 60 12.16 0.67 5.06
C SER A 60 13.58 0.56 5.64
N GLN A 61 14.48 -0.18 4.98
CA GLN A 61 15.84 -0.48 5.43
C GLN A 61 16.92 0.45 4.84
N LYS A 62 16.63 1.12 3.72
CA LYS A 62 17.57 2.00 3.00
C LYS A 62 16.98 3.40 2.80
N ASN A 63 17.81 4.42 2.70
CA ASN A 63 17.39 5.80 2.40
C ASN A 63 17.13 5.97 0.89
N GLU A 64 16.28 5.10 0.33
CA GLU A 64 15.98 5.06 -1.09
C GLU A 64 14.46 5.01 -1.32
N VAL A 65 14.02 5.65 -2.39
CA VAL A 65 12.64 5.68 -2.88
C VAL A 65 12.61 5.21 -4.34
N TYR A 66 11.63 4.39 -4.68
CA TYR A 66 11.53 3.70 -5.96
C TYR A 66 10.28 4.14 -6.68
N VAL A 67 10.42 4.59 -7.92
CA VAL A 67 9.32 5.22 -8.69
C VAL A 67 9.12 4.49 -10.00
N VAL A 68 7.92 3.96 -10.19
CA VAL A 68 7.51 3.30 -11.43
C VAL A 68 7.16 4.35 -12.46
N ASN A 69 7.81 4.29 -13.62
CA ASN A 69 7.56 5.15 -14.77
C ASN A 69 6.88 4.33 -15.88
N THR A 70 5.55 4.37 -15.94
CA THR A 70 4.76 3.57 -16.89
C THR A 70 5.11 3.89 -18.34
N GLY A 71 5.29 5.17 -18.66
CA GLY A 71 5.53 5.64 -20.03
C GLY A 71 6.92 5.33 -20.56
N SER A 72 7.89 5.08 -19.67
CA SER A 72 9.29 4.77 -20.05
C SER A 72 9.74 3.35 -19.69
N ASN A 73 8.83 2.47 -19.22
CA ASN A 73 9.12 1.08 -18.87
C ASN A 73 10.34 0.96 -17.92
N SER A 74 10.34 1.74 -16.85
CA SER A 74 11.50 1.82 -15.95
C SER A 74 11.12 2.09 -14.49
N LEU A 75 12.04 1.80 -13.59
CA LEU A 75 11.98 2.13 -12.17
C LEU A 75 13.12 3.11 -11.84
N SER A 76 12.80 4.35 -11.47
CA SER A 76 13.79 5.32 -10.99
C SER A 76 14.12 5.05 -9.52
N VAL A 77 15.41 5.09 -9.18
CA VAL A 77 15.91 4.96 -7.81
C VAL A 77 16.35 6.34 -7.32
N ILE A 78 15.68 6.85 -6.29
CA ILE A 78 15.95 8.15 -5.68
C ILE A 78 16.69 7.95 -4.37
N ASP A 79 17.83 8.62 -4.20
CA ASP A 79 18.50 8.77 -2.92
C ASP A 79 17.75 9.83 -2.09
N ALA A 80 17.23 9.43 -0.93
CA ALA A 80 16.42 10.29 -0.07
C ALA A 80 17.26 11.33 0.69
N GLU A 81 18.55 11.08 0.92
CA GLU A 81 19.44 12.04 1.59
C GLU A 81 19.77 13.21 0.65
N GLN A 82 19.91 12.92 -0.64
CA GLN A 82 20.31 13.90 -1.66
C GLN A 82 19.15 14.39 -2.53
N ASN A 83 17.97 13.77 -2.43
CA ASN A 83 16.80 14.04 -3.25
C ASN A 83 17.13 14.08 -4.74
N LYS A 84 17.82 13.04 -5.23
CA LYS A 84 18.20 12.91 -6.64
C LYS A 84 18.07 11.48 -7.13
N VAL A 85 17.79 11.32 -8.42
CA VAL A 85 17.86 10.00 -9.07
C VAL A 85 19.33 9.55 -9.10
N VAL A 86 19.58 8.37 -8.56
CA VAL A 86 20.90 7.73 -8.51
C VAL A 86 20.98 6.49 -9.41
N ASP A 87 19.84 6.02 -9.93
CA ASP A 87 19.78 4.98 -10.95
C ASP A 87 18.44 4.97 -11.70
N THR A 88 18.41 4.27 -12.83
CA THR A 88 17.17 3.92 -13.52
C THR A 88 17.27 2.49 -14.03
N ILE A 89 16.40 1.63 -13.52
CA ILE A 89 16.35 0.21 -13.84
C ILE A 89 15.30 0.00 -14.92
N GLY A 90 15.68 -0.57 -16.06
CA GLY A 90 14.71 -0.98 -17.09
C GLY A 90 13.87 -2.15 -16.60
N VAL A 91 12.55 -2.08 -16.79
CA VAL A 91 11.60 -3.17 -16.53
C VAL A 91 10.79 -3.47 -17.80
N GLU A 92 9.80 -4.34 -17.69
CA GLU A 92 8.95 -4.73 -18.80
C GLU A 92 7.88 -3.68 -19.14
N ARG A 93 7.00 -3.96 -20.10
CA ARG A 93 6.09 -2.96 -20.70
C ARG A 93 5.00 -2.50 -19.72
N ALA A 94 4.78 -1.19 -19.70
CA ALA A 94 3.74 -0.50 -18.95
C ALA A 94 3.69 -0.94 -17.46
N PRO A 95 4.78 -0.77 -16.71
CA PRO A 95 4.79 -1.04 -15.28
C PRO A 95 3.82 -0.09 -14.58
N TYR A 96 3.06 -0.59 -13.61
CA TYR A 96 2.01 0.20 -12.95
C TYR A 96 2.26 0.40 -11.45
N PHE A 97 2.70 -0.66 -10.77
CA PHE A 97 2.83 -0.71 -9.31
C PHE A 97 4.18 -1.33 -8.90
N VAL A 98 4.71 -0.92 -7.74
CA VAL A 98 5.90 -1.51 -7.12
C VAL A 98 5.66 -1.77 -5.64
N ASP A 99 6.04 -2.96 -5.18
CA ASP A 99 6.16 -3.28 -3.75
C ASP A 99 7.61 -3.58 -3.38
N ILE A 100 7.98 -3.39 -2.11
CA ILE A 100 9.33 -3.64 -1.58
C ILE A 100 9.24 -4.64 -0.44
N SER A 101 10.09 -5.68 -0.45
CA SER A 101 10.15 -6.65 0.64
C SER A 101 10.54 -5.99 1.97
N SER A 102 10.04 -6.51 3.08
CA SER A 102 10.26 -5.96 4.43
C SER A 102 11.75 -5.87 4.83
N ASP A 103 12.59 -6.75 4.27
CA ASP A 103 14.05 -6.73 4.39
C ASP A 103 14.76 -5.69 3.50
N GLY A 104 14.01 -4.96 2.66
CA GLY A 104 14.49 -3.91 1.78
C GLY A 104 15.41 -4.40 0.66
N ARG A 105 15.44 -5.71 0.37
CA ARG A 105 16.38 -6.30 -0.60
C ARG A 105 15.80 -6.48 -1.99
N ARG A 106 14.48 -6.65 -2.12
CA ARG A 106 13.82 -6.90 -3.41
C ARG A 106 12.66 -5.95 -3.64
N ALA A 107 12.44 -5.65 -4.92
CA ALA A 107 11.21 -5.01 -5.39
C ALA A 107 10.47 -5.91 -6.38
N TYR A 108 9.15 -5.80 -6.39
CA TYR A 108 8.24 -6.53 -7.26
C TYR A 108 7.42 -5.53 -8.05
N VAL A 109 7.61 -5.50 -9.37
CA VAL A 109 6.94 -4.54 -10.26
C VAL A 109 5.91 -5.26 -11.11
N ALA A 110 4.67 -4.81 -11.08
CA ALA A 110 3.60 -5.34 -11.94
C ALA A 110 3.67 -4.69 -13.32
N ASP A 111 4.09 -5.47 -14.33
CA ASP A 111 4.26 -5.03 -15.70
C ASP A 111 3.00 -5.33 -16.52
N SER A 112 2.01 -4.45 -16.38
CA SER A 112 0.66 -4.64 -16.91
C SER A 112 0.65 -4.93 -18.41
N GLY A 113 1.54 -4.28 -19.16
CA GLY A 113 1.64 -4.43 -20.60
C GLY A 113 2.25 -5.77 -20.99
N SER A 114 3.22 -6.28 -20.24
CA SER A 114 3.93 -7.53 -20.57
C SER A 114 3.31 -8.78 -19.94
N ASN A 115 2.27 -8.65 -19.10
CA ASN A 115 1.69 -9.76 -18.35
C ASN A 115 2.74 -10.46 -17.46
N SER A 116 3.60 -9.67 -16.83
CA SER A 116 4.70 -10.18 -16.00
C SER A 116 4.84 -9.43 -14.68
N VAL A 117 5.60 -10.02 -13.76
CA VAL A 117 6.12 -9.36 -12.57
C VAL A 117 7.65 -9.35 -12.66
N SER A 118 8.25 -8.16 -12.72
CA SER A 118 9.70 -7.98 -12.64
C SER A 118 10.15 -8.04 -11.17
N ILE A 119 11.02 -9.00 -10.86
CA ILE A 119 11.65 -9.15 -9.53
C ILE A 119 13.04 -8.55 -9.59
N ILE A 120 13.30 -7.55 -8.75
CA ILE A 120 14.50 -6.71 -8.82
C ILE A 120 15.30 -6.86 -7.53
N ASP A 121 16.61 -7.06 -7.64
CA ASP A 121 17.54 -6.94 -6.51
C ASP A 121 17.91 -5.47 -6.30
N LEU A 122 17.57 -4.95 -5.12
CA LEU A 122 17.76 -3.54 -4.78
C LEU A 122 19.20 -3.20 -4.35
N GLN A 123 20.05 -4.20 -4.14
CA GLN A 123 21.46 -3.96 -3.82
C GLN A 123 22.29 -3.72 -5.08
N SER A 124 22.11 -4.58 -6.08
CA SER A 124 22.77 -4.52 -7.38
C SER A 124 21.99 -3.71 -8.42
N ARG A 125 20.74 -3.32 -8.10
CA ARG A 125 19.82 -2.55 -8.95
C ARG A 125 19.57 -3.21 -10.30
N ARG A 126 19.31 -4.51 -10.26
CA ARG A 126 19.12 -5.34 -11.46
C ARG A 126 17.89 -6.21 -11.36
N VAL A 127 17.21 -6.37 -12.48
CA VAL A 127 16.16 -7.37 -12.65
C VAL A 127 16.80 -8.76 -12.50
N LEU A 128 16.30 -9.55 -11.56
CA LEU A 128 16.68 -10.95 -11.36
C LEU A 128 15.87 -11.87 -12.27
N ARG A 129 14.57 -11.61 -12.41
CA ARG A 129 13.65 -12.42 -13.19
C ARG A 129 12.40 -11.65 -13.58
N ASN A 130 11.88 -11.93 -14.77
CA ASN A 130 10.55 -11.54 -15.22
C ASN A 130 9.66 -12.78 -15.15
N VAL A 131 8.73 -12.82 -14.19
CA VAL A 131 7.83 -13.95 -13.98
C VAL A 131 6.57 -13.72 -14.80
N GLN A 132 6.25 -14.64 -15.72
CA GLN A 132 5.00 -14.57 -16.49
C GLN A 132 3.80 -14.89 -15.59
N VAL A 133 2.76 -14.06 -15.66
CA VAL A 133 1.52 -14.19 -14.87
C VAL A 133 0.29 -14.07 -15.78
N GLY A 134 -0.90 -13.95 -15.18
CA GLY A 134 -2.14 -13.68 -15.90
C GLY A 134 -2.14 -12.32 -16.63
N LYS A 135 -3.28 -12.01 -17.28
CA LYS A 135 -3.38 -10.84 -18.17
C LYS A 135 -3.57 -9.52 -17.40
N SER A 136 -2.74 -8.53 -17.75
CA SER A 136 -2.78 -7.17 -17.19
C SER A 136 -2.69 -7.15 -15.66
N PRO A 137 -1.55 -7.59 -15.08
CA PRO A 137 -1.33 -7.47 -13.65
C PRO A 137 -1.40 -6.00 -13.23
N GLY A 138 -2.30 -5.70 -12.30
CA GLY A 138 -2.50 -4.36 -11.76
C GLY A 138 -1.60 -4.09 -10.57
N VAL A 139 -1.56 -5.03 -9.63
CA VAL A 139 -0.71 -4.97 -8.43
C VAL A 139 0.00 -6.30 -8.24
N ALA A 140 1.18 -6.26 -7.65
CA ALA A 140 1.90 -7.43 -7.15
C ALA A 140 2.40 -7.07 -5.74
N ARG A 141 1.85 -7.73 -4.71
CA ARG A 141 2.16 -7.44 -3.30
C ARG A 141 2.98 -8.55 -2.69
N VAL A 142 4.02 -8.21 -1.95
CA VAL A 142 4.85 -9.18 -1.21
C VAL A 142 4.37 -9.29 0.22
N SER A 143 4.22 -10.53 0.68
CA SER A 143 3.88 -10.85 2.07
C SER A 143 4.92 -10.31 3.06
N GLN A 144 4.50 -10.02 4.29
CA GLN A 144 5.37 -9.43 5.32
C GLN A 144 6.61 -10.28 5.62
N ASN A 145 6.49 -11.61 5.53
CA ASN A 145 7.61 -12.54 5.73
C ASN A 145 8.53 -12.66 4.49
N GLY A 146 8.16 -12.06 3.37
CA GLY A 146 8.95 -12.02 2.13
C GLY A 146 8.90 -13.28 1.28
N ASN A 147 8.08 -14.29 1.62
CA ASN A 147 8.11 -15.61 0.97
C ASN A 147 7.11 -15.75 -0.19
N VAL A 148 6.02 -15.00 -0.14
CA VAL A 148 4.93 -15.09 -1.13
C VAL A 148 4.69 -13.72 -1.74
N VAL A 149 4.45 -13.69 -3.05
CA VAL A 149 3.95 -12.52 -3.78
C VAL A 149 2.62 -12.89 -4.42
N VAL A 150 1.62 -12.01 -4.30
CA VAL A 150 0.31 -12.19 -4.94
C VAL A 150 0.12 -11.10 -5.98
N ALA A 151 -0.07 -11.50 -7.23
CA ALA A 151 -0.37 -10.61 -8.35
C ALA A 151 -1.85 -10.69 -8.70
N ALA A 152 -2.51 -9.54 -8.85
CA ALA A 152 -3.90 -9.45 -9.30
C ALA A 152 -3.97 -9.08 -10.78
N GLU A 153 -4.61 -9.94 -11.58
CA GLU A 153 -4.63 -9.79 -13.04
C GLU A 153 -6.02 -9.37 -13.54
N ARG A 154 -6.15 -8.07 -13.81
CA ARG A 154 -7.43 -7.39 -14.09
C ARG A 154 -8.19 -8.01 -15.25
N VAL A 155 -7.49 -8.30 -16.35
CA VAL A 155 -8.12 -8.87 -17.55
C VAL A 155 -8.18 -10.40 -17.47
N GLY A 156 -7.31 -11.01 -16.66
CA GLY A 156 -7.30 -12.46 -16.44
C GLY A 156 -8.42 -12.96 -15.55
N ASN A 157 -9.08 -12.08 -14.77
CA ASN A 157 -10.02 -12.44 -13.71
C ASN A 157 -9.43 -13.48 -12.74
N SER A 158 -8.12 -13.35 -12.50
CA SER A 158 -7.30 -14.30 -11.76
C SER A 158 -6.34 -13.59 -10.83
N ILE A 159 -5.74 -14.38 -9.94
CA ILE A 159 -4.50 -14.04 -9.28
C ILE A 159 -3.42 -15.09 -9.60
N SER A 160 -2.16 -14.67 -9.55
CA SER A 160 -1.01 -15.56 -9.48
C SER A 160 -0.33 -15.44 -8.13
N VAL A 161 -0.10 -16.58 -7.49
CA VAL A 161 0.71 -16.68 -6.27
C VAL A 161 2.11 -17.12 -6.68
N ILE A 162 3.11 -16.30 -6.39
CA ILE A 162 4.51 -16.50 -6.76
C ILE A 162 5.29 -16.84 -5.48
N ASP A 163 6.10 -17.89 -5.54
CA ASP A 163 7.10 -18.17 -4.53
C ASP A 163 8.27 -17.20 -4.70
N ALA A 164 8.52 -16.37 -3.69
CA ALA A 164 9.54 -15.34 -3.77
C ALA A 164 10.96 -15.91 -3.78
N GLN A 165 11.19 -17.11 -3.23
CA GLN A 165 12.51 -17.72 -3.18
C GLN A 165 12.89 -18.33 -4.53
N SER A 166 12.04 -19.18 -5.10
CA SER A 166 12.26 -19.78 -6.42
C SER A 166 12.00 -18.81 -7.57
N MET A 167 11.22 -17.75 -7.31
CA MET A 167 10.77 -16.77 -8.32
C MET A 167 9.92 -17.42 -9.42
N GLU A 168 9.05 -18.35 -9.04
CA GLU A 168 8.16 -19.08 -9.93
C GLU A 168 6.71 -18.98 -9.47
N VAL A 169 5.78 -19.03 -10.43
CA VAL A 169 4.35 -19.10 -10.11
C VAL A 169 4.06 -20.44 -9.46
N ARG A 170 3.61 -20.40 -8.20
CA ARG A 170 3.18 -21.54 -7.41
C ARG A 170 1.76 -21.96 -7.78
N SER A 171 0.88 -21.00 -7.98
CA SER A 171 -0.52 -21.25 -8.35
C SER A 171 -1.10 -20.07 -9.13
N THR A 172 -2.08 -20.37 -9.98
CA THR A 172 -2.95 -19.37 -10.62
C THR A 172 -4.39 -19.73 -10.31
N LEU A 173 -5.12 -18.81 -9.71
CA LEU A 173 -6.48 -19.02 -9.24
C LEU A 173 -7.41 -18.04 -9.95
N SER A 174 -8.46 -18.54 -10.60
CA SER A 174 -9.58 -17.69 -11.00
C SER A 174 -10.33 -17.24 -9.77
N VAL A 175 -10.59 -15.93 -9.65
CA VAL A 175 -11.21 -15.36 -8.45
C VAL A 175 -12.56 -14.73 -8.77
N CYS A 176 -12.54 -13.62 -9.50
CA CYS A 176 -13.65 -12.70 -9.67
C CYS A 176 -13.35 -11.74 -10.84
N GLU A 177 -14.32 -10.91 -11.21
CA GLU A 177 -14.16 -10.01 -12.35
C GLU A 177 -13.35 -8.76 -11.98
N GLN A 178 -12.29 -8.49 -12.77
CA GLN A 178 -11.39 -7.35 -12.64
C GLN A 178 -10.81 -7.17 -11.22
N PRO A 179 -9.91 -8.07 -10.79
CA PRO A 179 -9.21 -7.90 -9.52
C PRO A 179 -8.27 -6.67 -9.58
N THR A 180 -8.42 -5.73 -8.65
CA THR A 180 -7.81 -4.39 -8.70
C THR A 180 -6.72 -4.14 -7.67
N ASP A 181 -6.92 -4.58 -6.42
CA ASP A 181 -6.00 -4.38 -5.31
C ASP A 181 -5.85 -5.68 -4.51
N VAL A 182 -4.76 -5.79 -3.75
CA VAL A 182 -4.43 -6.96 -2.95
C VAL A 182 -3.91 -6.50 -1.59
N GLU A 183 -4.40 -7.10 -0.52
CA GLU A 183 -3.82 -6.97 0.82
C GLU A 183 -3.56 -8.34 1.42
N ILE A 184 -2.35 -8.53 1.96
CA ILE A 184 -1.90 -9.79 2.56
C ILE A 184 -1.81 -9.59 4.07
N LEU A 185 -2.43 -10.49 4.84
CA LEU A 185 -2.35 -10.43 6.30
C LEU A 185 -0.89 -10.51 6.78
N ALA A 186 -0.59 -9.89 7.92
CA ALA A 186 0.77 -9.85 8.48
C ALA A 186 1.33 -11.26 8.77
N ASP A 187 0.47 -12.22 9.13
CA ASP A 187 0.86 -13.62 9.33
C ASP A 187 1.05 -14.41 8.02
N SER A 188 0.82 -13.74 6.87
CA SER A 188 0.94 -14.27 5.51
C SER A 188 0.01 -15.45 5.21
N SER A 189 -1.06 -15.64 5.99
CA SER A 189 -1.98 -16.78 5.85
C SER A 189 -3.12 -16.56 4.84
N LYS A 190 -3.53 -15.32 4.62
CA LYS A 190 -4.59 -14.95 3.67
C LYS A 190 -4.23 -13.71 2.86
N ALA A 191 -4.74 -13.66 1.64
CA ALA A 191 -4.81 -12.47 0.82
C ALA A 191 -6.28 -12.10 0.55
N PHE A 192 -6.58 -10.81 0.57
CA PHE A 192 -7.86 -10.23 0.19
C PHE A 192 -7.68 -9.45 -1.10
N ILE A 193 -8.61 -9.59 -2.03
CA ILE A 193 -8.50 -9.03 -3.37
C ILE A 193 -9.81 -8.33 -3.74
N THR A 194 -9.78 -7.04 -4.05
CA THR A 194 -10.97 -6.32 -4.54
C THR A 194 -11.25 -6.63 -5.99
N CYS A 195 -12.52 -6.81 -6.32
CA CYS A 195 -12.99 -7.19 -7.65
C CYS A 195 -13.93 -6.11 -8.18
N SER A 196 -13.40 -5.13 -8.89
CA SER A 196 -14.18 -3.95 -9.29
C SER A 196 -15.31 -4.29 -10.25
N GLY A 197 -15.16 -5.35 -11.05
CA GLY A 197 -16.14 -5.77 -12.05
C GLY A 197 -17.31 -6.55 -11.48
N SER A 198 -17.14 -7.21 -10.32
CA SER A 198 -18.17 -8.07 -9.74
C SER A 198 -18.72 -7.63 -8.38
N SER A 199 -18.31 -6.46 -7.86
CA SER A 199 -18.73 -5.96 -6.53
C SER A 199 -18.42 -6.91 -5.38
N GLN A 200 -17.23 -7.53 -5.44
CA GLN A 200 -16.82 -8.56 -4.50
C GLN A 200 -15.41 -8.32 -3.94
N VAL A 201 -15.12 -8.97 -2.81
CA VAL A 201 -13.76 -9.21 -2.33
C VAL A 201 -13.51 -10.72 -2.30
N ALA A 202 -12.51 -11.18 -3.03
CA ALA A 202 -12.06 -12.56 -2.97
C ALA A 202 -11.10 -12.75 -1.78
N VAL A 203 -11.30 -13.82 -1.03
CA VAL A 203 -10.41 -14.23 0.06
C VAL A 203 -9.67 -15.49 -0.35
N VAL A 204 -8.35 -15.42 -0.41
CA VAL A 204 -7.48 -16.53 -0.80
C VAL A 204 -6.66 -16.96 0.41
N GLY A 205 -6.71 -18.24 0.73
CA GLY A 205 -5.80 -18.86 1.69
C GLY A 205 -4.45 -19.12 1.02
N LEU A 206 -3.37 -18.73 1.68
CA LEU A 206 -2.01 -18.87 1.18
C LEU A 206 -1.32 -20.03 1.89
N SER A 207 -0.69 -20.92 1.13
CA SER A 207 0.08 -22.01 1.70
C SER A 207 1.36 -21.49 2.34
N SER A 208 1.66 -22.02 3.54
CA SER A 208 2.93 -21.78 4.25
C SER A 208 4.05 -22.71 3.79
N ALA A 209 3.79 -23.60 2.82
CA ALA A 209 4.72 -24.67 2.47
C ALA A 209 6.11 -24.13 2.13
N GLN A 210 7.06 -24.37 3.04
CA GLN A 210 8.47 -24.49 2.67
C GLN A 210 8.57 -25.62 1.63
N PRO A 211 9.46 -25.50 0.63
CA PRO A 211 9.65 -26.55 -0.35
C PRO A 211 9.97 -27.86 0.39
N SER A 212 9.06 -28.84 0.27
CA SER A 212 9.29 -30.16 0.82
C SER A 212 10.47 -30.76 0.05
N THR A 213 11.64 -30.78 0.69
CA THR A 213 12.76 -31.59 0.23
C THR A 213 12.27 -33.03 0.15
N GLY A 214 12.19 -33.55 -1.07
CA GLY A 214 11.58 -34.83 -1.34
C GLY A 214 12.19 -35.96 -0.52
N THR A 215 11.32 -36.86 -0.06
CA THR A 215 11.71 -38.26 0.11
C THR A 215 10.52 -39.13 -0.27
N LYS A 216 10.62 -39.75 -1.45
CA LYS A 216 9.89 -40.99 -1.74
C LYS A 216 10.38 -42.04 -0.76
N ALA A 217 9.49 -42.65 0.02
CA ALA A 217 9.71 -43.98 0.57
C ALA A 217 8.37 -44.72 0.75
N LEU A 218 8.38 -45.98 0.30
CA LEU A 218 7.29 -46.94 0.29
C LEU A 218 7.14 -47.63 1.67
N SER A 219 5.92 -48.15 1.89
CA SER A 219 5.56 -49.37 2.65
C SER A 219 5.53 -49.38 4.19
N HIS A 220 4.33 -49.71 4.68
CA HIS A 220 3.96 -50.72 5.68
C HIS A 220 4.34 -50.62 7.18
N VAL A 221 3.30 -50.94 7.98
CA VAL A 221 3.22 -51.50 9.35
C VAL A 221 3.00 -50.50 10.51
N GLU A 222 1.85 -50.71 11.16
CA GLU A 222 1.44 -50.14 12.45
C GLU A 222 2.43 -50.50 13.58
N ARG A 223 2.77 -49.50 14.43
CA ARG A 223 2.94 -49.71 15.88
C ARG A 223 2.53 -48.46 16.65
N ARG A 224 1.70 -48.68 17.68
CA ARG A 224 1.42 -47.74 18.78
C ARG A 224 2.70 -47.52 19.62
N SER A 225 2.96 -46.28 20.03
CA SER A 225 3.60 -45.96 21.31
C SER A 225 3.31 -44.50 21.69
N GLU A 226 2.96 -44.31 22.95
CA GLU A 226 2.75 -43.02 23.62
C GLU A 226 4.07 -42.25 23.84
N GLY A 227 3.97 -40.92 23.96
CA GLY A 227 4.91 -40.08 24.70
C GLY A 227 5.75 -39.10 23.88
N GLY A 228 5.50 -37.79 24.04
CA GLY A 228 6.55 -36.78 23.83
C GLY A 228 6.13 -35.45 23.18
N LYS A 229 6.17 -34.39 24.01
CA LYS A 229 6.42 -32.98 23.69
C LYS A 229 5.33 -32.24 22.88
N HIS A 230 4.84 -31.15 23.48
CA HIS A 230 4.09 -30.08 22.82
C HIS A 230 4.93 -29.44 21.70
N ALA A 231 4.94 -30.07 20.53
CA ALA A 231 5.15 -29.36 19.29
C ALA A 231 3.90 -28.49 19.08
N ARG A 232 4.08 -27.16 19.02
CA ARG A 232 3.03 -26.29 18.48
C ARG A 232 2.64 -26.88 17.13
N PRO A 233 1.35 -27.13 16.84
CA PRO A 233 0.96 -27.63 15.54
C PRO A 233 1.47 -26.63 14.51
N SER A 234 2.40 -27.06 13.67
CA SER A 234 2.72 -26.36 12.43
C SER A 234 1.37 -26.17 11.73
N ARG A 235 0.90 -24.92 11.65
CA ARG A 235 -0.28 -24.59 10.85
C ARG A 235 0.14 -24.83 9.40
N ASP A 236 -0.05 -26.06 8.96
CA ASP A 236 -0.04 -26.43 7.57
C ASP A 236 -1.29 -25.80 6.96
N PHE A 237 -1.13 -24.56 6.50
CA PHE A 237 -2.12 -23.95 5.63
C PHE A 237 -1.96 -24.70 4.32
N GLY A 238 -2.94 -25.55 3.99
CA GLY A 238 -2.93 -26.41 2.81
C GLY A 238 -2.72 -25.64 1.49
N PRO A 239 -3.00 -26.24 0.31
CA PRO A 239 -2.69 -25.59 -0.96
C PRO A 239 -3.38 -24.23 -1.09
N ASP A 240 -2.75 -23.32 -1.85
CA ASP A 240 -3.36 -22.03 -2.20
C ASP A 240 -4.75 -22.26 -2.76
N ARG A 241 -5.76 -21.59 -2.20
CA ARG A 241 -7.15 -21.79 -2.61
C ARG A 241 -8.02 -20.59 -2.31
N LEU A 242 -9.02 -20.38 -3.15
CA LEU A 242 -10.13 -19.48 -2.89
C LEU A 242 -10.92 -20.00 -1.68
N LEU A 243 -11.07 -19.16 -0.65
CA LEU A 243 -11.81 -19.47 0.58
C LEU A 243 -13.23 -18.91 0.52
N ALA A 244 -13.39 -17.71 0.00
CA ALA A 244 -14.68 -17.02 -0.07
C ALA A 244 -14.70 -15.96 -1.18
N LEU A 245 -15.90 -15.64 -1.64
CA LEU A 245 -16.21 -14.43 -2.39
C LEU A 245 -17.22 -13.65 -1.56
N LEU A 246 -16.82 -12.46 -1.11
CA LEU A 246 -17.59 -11.63 -0.20
C LEU A 246 -18.26 -10.52 -0.99
N ASP A 247 -19.59 -10.42 -0.94
CA ASP A 247 -20.32 -9.35 -1.60
C ASP A 247 -20.16 -8.04 -0.83
N VAL A 248 -19.75 -6.99 -1.54
CA VAL A 248 -19.52 -5.65 -0.99
C VAL A 248 -20.24 -4.59 -1.83
N GLY A 249 -20.00 -3.31 -1.56
CA GLY A 249 -20.56 -2.24 -2.38
C GLY A 249 -20.04 -2.25 -3.82
N ALA A 250 -20.76 -1.55 -4.70
CA ALA A 250 -20.44 -1.50 -6.12
C ALA A 250 -19.05 -0.90 -6.41
N THR A 251 -18.32 -1.51 -7.36
CA THR A 251 -16.98 -1.10 -7.81
C THR A 251 -15.98 -0.95 -6.65
N PRO A 252 -15.63 -2.03 -5.92
CA PRO A 252 -14.60 -1.98 -4.89
C PRO A 252 -13.23 -1.77 -5.53
N VAL A 253 -12.45 -0.79 -5.04
CA VAL A 253 -11.19 -0.37 -5.67
C VAL A 253 -9.96 -0.44 -4.78
N HIS A 254 -10.12 -0.49 -3.46
CA HIS A 254 -8.99 -0.46 -2.52
C HIS A 254 -9.33 -1.13 -1.19
N LEU A 255 -8.32 -1.72 -0.56
CA LEU A 255 -8.37 -2.37 0.75
C LEU A 255 -7.49 -1.61 1.75
N ALA A 256 -8.05 -1.25 2.89
CA ALA A 256 -7.33 -0.67 4.02
C ALA A 256 -7.34 -1.65 5.19
N LEU A 257 -6.23 -2.36 5.39
CA LEU A 257 -6.04 -3.28 6.50
C LEU A 257 -5.81 -2.51 7.81
N LYS A 258 -6.60 -2.86 8.83
CA LYS A 258 -6.38 -2.37 10.19
C LYS A 258 -5.04 -2.89 10.73
N PRO A 259 -4.21 -2.08 11.39
CA PRO A 259 -2.87 -2.48 11.85
C PRO A 259 -2.81 -3.73 12.74
N ASP A 260 -3.85 -4.00 13.53
CA ASP A 260 -3.97 -5.24 14.32
C ASP A 260 -4.31 -6.49 13.47
N GLY A 261 -4.67 -6.30 12.21
CA GLY A 261 -5.07 -7.34 11.26
C GLY A 261 -6.50 -7.87 11.45
N GLY A 262 -7.30 -7.30 12.36
CA GLY A 262 -8.64 -7.78 12.71
C GLY A 262 -9.69 -7.48 11.65
N GLU A 263 -9.64 -6.29 11.07
CA GLU A 263 -10.58 -5.82 10.05
C GLU A 263 -9.87 -5.31 8.79
N ILE A 264 -10.54 -5.44 7.65
CA ILE A 264 -10.18 -4.76 6.40
C ILE A 264 -11.37 -3.92 5.94
N PHE A 265 -11.10 -2.67 5.58
CA PHE A 265 -12.09 -1.79 5.00
C PHE A 265 -11.94 -1.73 3.48
N VAL A 266 -13.06 -1.74 2.77
CA VAL A 266 -13.13 -1.72 1.31
C VAL A 266 -13.71 -0.39 0.86
N SER A 267 -13.01 0.33 -0.02
CA SER A 267 -13.55 1.54 -0.66
C SER A 267 -14.39 1.13 -1.87
N ASN A 268 -15.72 1.35 -1.82
CA ASN A 268 -16.65 0.99 -2.89
C ASN A 268 -16.99 2.23 -3.72
N PHE A 269 -16.21 2.47 -4.77
CA PHE A 269 -16.27 3.69 -5.58
C PHE A 269 -17.67 3.96 -6.16
N GLY A 270 -18.34 2.92 -6.66
CA GLY A 270 -19.63 3.05 -7.33
C GLY A 270 -20.83 3.09 -6.38
N ALA A 271 -20.63 2.81 -5.10
CA ALA A 271 -21.69 2.78 -4.09
C ALA A 271 -21.56 3.88 -3.04
N ASP A 272 -20.55 4.76 -3.13
CA ASP A 272 -20.32 5.86 -2.19
C ASP A 272 -20.19 5.40 -0.71
N THR A 273 -19.72 4.16 -0.52
CA THR A 273 -19.66 3.47 0.78
C THR A 273 -18.28 2.88 1.04
N ILE A 274 -18.01 2.59 2.31
CA ILE A 274 -17.02 1.60 2.73
C ILE A 274 -17.72 0.31 3.17
N SER A 275 -17.10 -0.85 2.93
CA SER A 275 -17.50 -2.11 3.56
C SER A 275 -16.45 -2.55 4.58
N GLU A 276 -16.89 -3.15 5.69
CA GLU A 276 -16.00 -3.68 6.72
C GLU A 276 -16.01 -5.21 6.66
N ILE A 277 -14.83 -5.83 6.69
CA ILE A 277 -14.64 -7.28 6.61
C ILE A 277 -13.85 -7.74 7.83
N LEU A 278 -14.38 -8.71 8.58
CA LEU A 278 -13.67 -9.42 9.64
C LEU A 278 -12.74 -10.47 9.03
N THR A 279 -11.44 -10.32 9.26
CA THR A 279 -10.42 -11.18 8.63
C THR A 279 -10.39 -12.61 9.20
N SER A 280 -10.87 -12.77 10.43
CA SER A 280 -10.89 -14.06 11.13
C SER A 280 -11.97 -14.99 10.58
N THR A 281 -13.19 -14.47 10.40
CA THR A 281 -14.37 -15.23 9.94
C THR A 281 -14.60 -15.15 8.43
N ASN A 282 -13.96 -14.21 7.73
CA ASN A 282 -14.26 -13.87 6.33
C ASN A 282 -15.72 -13.42 6.16
N GLU A 283 -16.19 -12.53 7.02
CA GLU A 283 -17.57 -12.02 6.98
C GLU A 283 -17.57 -10.51 6.77
N VAL A 284 -18.57 -10.02 6.05
CA VAL A 284 -18.81 -8.58 5.87
C VAL A 284 -19.67 -8.10 7.03
N SER A 285 -19.13 -7.27 7.92
CA SER A 285 -19.85 -6.71 9.07
C SER A 285 -20.96 -5.75 8.63
N GLY A 286 -20.70 -4.97 7.57
CA GLY A 286 -21.62 -3.96 7.09
C GLY A 286 -21.05 -3.10 5.97
N SER A 287 -21.90 -2.21 5.45
CA SER A 287 -21.54 -1.20 4.46
C SER A 287 -22.09 0.15 4.87
N TYR A 288 -21.25 1.18 4.84
CA TYR A 288 -21.51 2.49 5.45
C TYR A 288 -21.18 3.61 4.48
N VAL A 289 -22.06 4.59 4.34
CA VAL A 289 -21.81 5.76 3.48
C VAL A 289 -20.64 6.56 4.02
N ILE A 290 -19.72 6.95 3.15
CA ILE A 290 -18.49 7.68 3.52
C ILE A 290 -18.31 8.99 2.73
N GLY A 291 -18.88 9.05 1.53
CA GLY A 291 -18.74 10.18 0.60
C GLY A 291 -18.70 9.70 -0.84
N ALA A 292 -18.73 10.65 -1.79
CA ALA A 292 -18.88 10.30 -3.20
C ALA A 292 -17.57 9.79 -3.83
N GLY A 293 -17.61 8.61 -4.44
CA GLY A 293 -16.48 7.97 -5.10
C GLY A 293 -15.27 7.74 -4.18
N PRO A 294 -15.39 6.95 -3.10
CA PRO A 294 -14.25 6.62 -2.25
C PRO A 294 -13.20 5.82 -3.05
N VAL A 295 -11.93 6.22 -2.96
CA VAL A 295 -10.83 5.59 -3.74
C VAL A 295 -9.74 4.98 -2.89
N ARG A 296 -9.25 5.65 -1.83
CA ARG A 296 -8.24 5.09 -0.93
C ARG A 296 -8.58 5.32 0.53
N GLY A 297 -8.16 4.37 1.36
CA GLY A 297 -8.38 4.38 2.80
C GLY A 297 -7.05 4.17 3.52
N ILE A 298 -6.90 4.79 4.70
CA ILE A 298 -5.79 4.47 5.61
C ILE A 298 -6.31 4.46 7.05
N VAL A 299 -5.94 3.41 7.78
CA VAL A 299 -6.32 3.24 9.19
C VAL A 299 -5.20 3.77 10.09
N SER A 300 -5.57 4.50 11.15
CA SER A 300 -4.63 4.99 12.15
C SER A 300 -3.98 3.85 12.94
N ALA A 301 -2.75 4.05 13.44
CA ALA A 301 -1.97 3.03 14.15
C ALA A 301 -2.60 2.58 15.47
N ASP A 302 -3.44 3.41 16.07
CA ASP A 302 -4.22 3.10 17.24
C ASP A 302 -5.50 2.32 16.91
N ASN A 303 -5.71 1.94 15.64
CA ASN A 303 -6.81 1.13 15.15
C ASN A 303 -8.20 1.79 15.22
N SER A 304 -8.28 3.08 15.58
CA SER A 304 -9.54 3.73 15.94
C SER A 304 -10.22 4.48 14.79
N THR A 305 -9.44 4.92 13.79
CA THR A 305 -9.92 5.86 12.76
C THR A 305 -9.53 5.41 11.37
N LEU A 306 -10.49 5.40 10.45
CA LEU A 306 -10.27 5.24 9.01
C LEU A 306 -10.44 6.61 8.32
N TYR A 307 -9.43 7.00 7.54
CA TYR A 307 -9.49 8.16 6.65
C TYR A 307 -9.69 7.69 5.22
N VAL A 308 -10.67 8.24 4.49
CA VAL A 308 -11.00 7.83 3.12
C VAL A 308 -11.02 9.03 2.19
N SER A 309 -10.28 8.97 1.07
CA SER A 309 -10.35 9.97 0.01
C SER A 309 -11.59 9.73 -0.86
N ASN A 310 -12.43 10.76 -0.98
CA ASN A 310 -13.67 10.73 -1.75
C ASN A 310 -13.48 11.55 -3.04
N PHE A 311 -13.02 10.88 -4.09
CA PHE A 311 -12.55 11.45 -5.35
C PHE A 311 -13.59 12.34 -6.05
N ASN A 312 -14.89 12.02 -5.94
CA ASN A 312 -15.94 12.76 -6.63
C ASN A 312 -16.53 13.91 -5.81
N SER A 313 -16.13 14.08 -4.54
CA SER A 313 -16.67 15.11 -3.64
C SER A 313 -15.62 16.07 -3.07
N ASP A 314 -14.35 15.91 -3.45
CA ASP A 314 -13.24 16.75 -2.98
C ASP A 314 -13.13 16.75 -1.43
N THR A 315 -13.31 15.58 -0.81
CA THR A 315 -13.28 15.42 0.64
C THR A 315 -12.48 14.23 1.13
N ILE A 316 -12.05 14.30 2.39
CA ILE A 316 -11.66 13.15 3.20
C ILE A 316 -12.80 12.82 4.16
N GLY A 317 -13.36 11.61 4.08
CA GLY A 317 -14.24 11.05 5.09
C GLY A 317 -13.43 10.55 6.29
N VAL A 318 -13.89 10.87 7.50
CA VAL A 318 -13.28 10.43 8.77
C VAL A 318 -14.26 9.51 9.48
N TYR A 319 -13.96 8.23 9.50
CA TYR A 319 -14.80 7.19 10.08
C TYR A 319 -14.19 6.71 11.41
N SER A 320 -14.98 6.80 12.49
CA SER A 320 -14.64 6.20 13.78
C SER A 320 -14.98 4.73 13.72
N ILE A 321 -13.96 3.89 13.80
CA ILE A 321 -14.08 2.42 13.77
C ILE A 321 -14.76 1.96 15.06
N ASP A 322 -14.33 2.50 16.21
CA ASP A 322 -14.89 2.15 17.52
C ASP A 322 -16.38 2.47 17.63
N ASP A 323 -16.82 3.59 17.04
CA ASP A 323 -18.23 3.99 17.05
C ASP A 323 -19.03 3.44 15.85
N GLY A 324 -18.36 2.84 14.86
CA GLY A 324 -18.98 2.37 13.63
C GLY A 324 -19.68 3.46 12.81
N LYS A 325 -19.15 4.70 12.77
CA LYS A 325 -19.82 5.84 12.09
C LYS A 325 -18.87 6.87 11.50
N LEU A 326 -19.34 7.57 10.46
CA LEU A 326 -18.72 8.79 9.95
C LEU A 326 -18.79 9.89 11.03
N VAL A 327 -17.65 10.40 11.47
CA VAL A 327 -17.54 11.43 12.51
C VAL A 327 -17.15 12.80 11.97
N GLY A 328 -16.72 12.88 10.71
CA GLY A 328 -16.45 14.16 10.06
C GLY A 328 -16.06 14.02 8.60
N THR A 329 -16.13 15.14 7.90
CA THR A 329 -15.72 15.26 6.51
C THR A 329 -14.86 16.51 6.39
N VAL A 330 -13.68 16.39 5.76
CA VAL A 330 -12.75 17.49 5.55
C VAL A 330 -12.69 17.80 4.07
N HIS A 331 -13.04 19.03 3.66
CA HIS A 331 -12.80 19.48 2.29
C HIS A 331 -11.31 19.65 2.03
N VAL A 332 -10.85 19.17 0.87
CA VAL A 332 -9.45 19.19 0.41
C VAL A 332 -9.39 19.73 -1.03
N GLY A 333 -8.26 19.56 -1.71
CA GLY A 333 -8.13 19.87 -3.12
C GLY A 333 -8.98 18.96 -4.01
N SER A 334 -8.99 19.27 -5.32
CA SER A 334 -9.88 18.59 -6.26
C SER A 334 -9.38 17.20 -6.64
N ARG A 335 -10.30 16.22 -6.61
CA ARG A 335 -10.08 14.80 -6.87
C ARG A 335 -8.97 14.19 -5.99
N PRO A 336 -9.17 14.13 -4.67
CA PRO A 336 -8.24 13.49 -3.75
C PRO A 336 -8.12 11.99 -4.08
N ASP A 337 -6.90 11.48 -4.17
CA ASP A 337 -6.63 10.06 -4.46
C ASP A 337 -5.70 9.46 -3.39
N ALA A 338 -4.40 9.72 -3.50
CA ALA A 338 -3.40 9.06 -2.68
C ALA A 338 -3.31 9.65 -1.27
N LEU A 339 -3.19 8.78 -0.26
CA LEU A 339 -3.14 9.16 1.14
C LEU A 339 -1.83 8.68 1.79
N ALA A 340 -1.25 9.49 2.66
CA ALA A 340 -0.21 9.05 3.59
C ALA A 340 -0.27 9.77 4.93
N LEU A 341 -0.13 9.02 6.01
CA LEU A 341 0.04 9.58 7.35
C LEU A 341 1.50 9.95 7.59
N SER A 342 1.74 11.03 8.33
CA SER A 342 3.04 11.32 8.91
C SER A 342 3.47 10.20 9.87
N PRO A 343 4.77 9.99 10.13
CA PRO A 343 5.22 8.93 11.03
C PRO A 343 4.62 9.00 12.45
N ASN A 344 4.39 10.22 12.94
CA ASN A 344 3.71 10.47 14.22
C ASN A 344 2.17 10.51 14.12
N GLN A 345 1.62 10.29 12.93
CA GLN A 345 0.20 10.33 12.57
C GLN A 345 -0.56 11.59 12.95
N ASN A 346 0.12 12.71 13.20
CA ASN A 346 -0.52 14.01 13.47
C ASN A 346 -1.06 14.68 12.19
N PHE A 347 -0.61 14.22 11.02
CA PHE A 347 -0.98 14.79 9.73
C PHE A 347 -1.25 13.70 8.71
N LEU A 348 -2.27 13.93 7.90
CA LEU A 348 -2.62 13.18 6.71
C LEU A 348 -2.29 14.06 5.49
N PHE A 349 -1.54 13.51 4.56
CA PHE A 349 -1.18 14.15 3.30
C PHE A 349 -2.02 13.51 2.20
N VAL A 350 -2.67 14.33 1.39
CA VAL A 350 -3.63 13.92 0.37
C VAL A 350 -3.15 14.44 -0.98
N ALA A 351 -2.88 13.56 -1.94
CA ALA A 351 -2.58 13.95 -3.30
C ALA A 351 -3.87 14.30 -4.05
N ASP A 352 -4.03 15.57 -4.41
CA ASP A 352 -5.22 16.10 -5.06
C ASP A 352 -5.00 16.14 -6.58
N THR A 353 -5.44 15.06 -7.24
CA THR A 353 -5.05 14.69 -8.61
C THR A 353 -5.37 15.77 -9.63
N ALA A 354 -6.55 16.40 -9.53
CA ALA A 354 -6.96 17.42 -10.49
C ALA A 354 -6.42 18.80 -10.15
N ALA A 355 -6.19 19.10 -8.87
CA ALA A 355 -5.67 20.38 -8.44
C ALA A 355 -4.15 20.53 -8.68
N GLY A 356 -3.41 19.42 -8.65
CA GLY A 356 -1.96 19.47 -8.78
C GLY A 356 -1.25 19.89 -7.50
N ASP A 357 -1.87 19.63 -6.35
CA ASP A 357 -1.38 19.98 -5.03
C ASP A 357 -1.51 18.81 -4.04
N VAL A 358 -1.01 19.04 -2.83
CA VAL A 358 -1.14 18.13 -1.70
C VAL A 358 -1.82 18.87 -0.55
N SER A 359 -3.01 18.44 -0.17
CA SER A 359 -3.68 18.90 1.05
C SER A 359 -3.06 18.25 2.28
N VAL A 360 -2.75 19.08 3.29
CA VAL A 360 -2.26 18.64 4.60
C VAL A 360 -3.38 18.79 5.60
N VAL A 361 -3.89 17.67 6.08
CA VAL A 361 -4.98 17.58 7.06
C VAL A 361 -4.38 17.23 8.41
N ARG A 362 -4.65 18.03 9.44
CA ARG A 362 -4.32 17.64 10.82
C ARG A 362 -5.28 16.53 11.26
N THR A 363 -4.75 15.45 11.82
CA THR A 363 -5.53 14.31 12.29
C THR A 363 -6.10 14.55 13.69
N ALA A 364 -7.11 13.78 14.06
CA ALA A 364 -8.09 14.12 15.07
C ALA A 364 -7.68 13.78 16.52
N ALA A 365 -6.50 14.19 16.99
CA ALA A 365 -6.10 13.89 18.37
C ALA A 365 -6.96 14.58 19.46
N ARG A 366 -7.87 15.52 19.14
CA ARG A 366 -8.79 16.21 20.09
C ARG A 366 -9.88 17.14 19.49
N GLN A 367 -9.73 17.64 18.26
CA GLN A 367 -10.58 18.73 17.71
C GLN A 367 -11.31 18.36 16.39
N GLY A 368 -11.27 17.09 15.99
CA GLY A 368 -11.65 16.66 14.64
C GLY A 368 -10.53 16.90 13.62
N ALA A 369 -10.60 16.20 12.50
CA ALA A 369 -9.65 16.42 11.41
C ALA A 369 -9.94 17.74 10.72
N VAL A 370 -8.90 18.48 10.30
CA VAL A 370 -9.07 19.80 9.67
C VAL A 370 -7.98 20.06 8.64
N LEU A 371 -8.34 20.66 7.51
CA LEU A 371 -7.38 21.12 6.51
C LEU A 371 -6.50 22.23 7.12
N LEU A 372 -5.19 22.01 7.11
CA LEU A 372 -4.20 22.95 7.64
C LEU A 372 -3.65 23.85 6.53
N THR A 373 -3.26 23.27 5.41
CA THR A 373 -2.66 23.96 4.28
C THR A 373 -2.72 23.10 3.02
N ILE A 374 -2.42 23.71 1.88
CA ILE A 374 -2.32 23.06 0.58
C ILE A 374 -0.95 23.43 0.00
N VAL A 375 -0.20 22.42 -0.45
CA VAL A 375 1.15 22.59 -0.99
C VAL A 375 1.15 22.26 -2.47
N PRO A 376 1.43 23.24 -3.36
CA PRO A 376 1.51 22.97 -4.79
C PRO A 376 2.58 21.93 -5.12
N VAL A 377 2.25 20.99 -5.99
CA VAL A 377 3.17 19.99 -6.55
C VAL A 377 3.14 20.06 -8.08
N GLY A 378 3.29 18.93 -8.78
CA GLY A 378 3.18 18.87 -10.23
C GLY A 378 1.78 18.51 -10.72
N GLN A 379 1.64 18.35 -12.04
CA GLN A 379 0.38 17.97 -12.66
C GLN A 379 0.07 16.48 -12.45
N GLN A 380 -1.16 16.21 -12.05
CA GLN A 380 -1.68 14.86 -11.80
C GLN A 380 -0.87 14.09 -10.75
N PRO A 381 -0.78 14.58 -9.51
CA PRO A 381 -0.22 13.80 -8.41
C PRO A 381 -1.09 12.55 -8.21
N ASN A 382 -0.48 11.36 -8.12
CA ASN A 382 -1.24 10.10 -8.18
C ASN A 382 -0.82 9.03 -7.16
N ALA A 383 0.36 9.15 -6.56
CA ALA A 383 0.82 8.28 -5.49
C ALA A 383 1.72 9.08 -4.53
N ILE A 384 1.76 8.64 -3.26
CA ILE A 384 2.53 9.27 -2.20
C ILE A 384 3.22 8.20 -1.36
N ALA A 385 4.52 8.36 -1.10
CA ALA A 385 5.28 7.52 -0.17
C ALA A 385 5.99 8.38 0.86
N VAL A 386 6.02 7.92 2.11
CA VAL A 386 6.68 8.60 3.22
C VAL A 386 8.01 7.92 3.53
N LYS A 387 9.05 8.73 3.70
CA LYS A 387 10.38 8.27 4.13
C LYS A 387 10.90 9.15 5.25
N ALA A 388 11.05 8.55 6.42
CA ALA A 388 11.73 9.15 7.57
C ALA A 388 13.11 8.52 7.77
N PHE A 389 14.11 9.35 8.08
CA PHE A 389 15.49 8.91 8.29
C PHE A 389 16.32 9.95 9.05
N ILE A 390 17.49 9.53 9.53
CA ILE A 390 18.51 10.41 10.11
C ILE A 390 19.67 10.50 9.12
N LEU A 391 20.09 11.72 8.77
CA LEU A 391 21.26 11.96 7.93
C LEU A 391 22.52 11.38 8.59
N ARG A 392 23.32 10.63 7.81
CA ARG A 392 24.57 10.04 8.30
C ARG A 392 25.67 11.08 8.55
N LYS A 393 25.54 12.27 7.97
CA LYS A 393 26.35 13.47 8.26
C LYS A 393 25.44 14.71 8.33
N PRO A 394 25.62 15.61 9.32
CA PRO A 394 24.90 16.88 9.32
C PRO A 394 25.20 17.66 8.03
N PRO A 395 24.25 18.47 7.50
CA PRO A 395 24.58 19.45 6.47
C PRO A 395 25.74 20.32 6.99
N GLN A 396 26.78 20.51 6.17
CA GLN A 396 27.87 21.44 6.49
C GLN A 396 27.39 22.89 6.47
#